data_AF-A0A6I7PVC6-F1
#
_entry.id   AF-A0A6I7PVC6-F1
#
_cell.length_a   1.000
_cell.length_b   1.000
_cell.length_c   1.000
_cell.angle_alpha   90.00
_cell.angle_beta   90.00
_cell.angle_gamma   90.00
#
_symmetry.space_group_name_H-M   'P 1'
#
loop_
_entity.id
_entity.type
_entity.pdbx_description
1 polymer ?
#
loop_
_entity_poly.entity_id
_entity_poly.type
_entity_poly.pdbx_seq_one_letter_code
_entity_poly.pdbx_strand_id
1 'polypeptide(L)'
;MGSRKTLSQSRRKSRSLRRSTLNWRGARQSPLGLVLLLAVLVPSFLWLWTHWNYLSNFPGIISNYYARHFCSCVYVMQQSEEFCHDWTQQWIPIQSFEHQPERHEVVVVGLWQKATANWLGPETGCRLQ
;
A
#
# COMPACT_ATOMS: atom_id res chain seq x y z
N MET A 1 26.88 54.42 33.27
CA MET A 1 26.48 52.98 33.26
C MET A 1 25.13 52.89 32.56
N GLY A 2 24.82 52.03 31.60
CA GLY A 2 25.50 50.94 30.90
C GLY A 2 24.42 50.21 30.12
N SER A 3 24.43 50.26 28.78
CA SER A 3 23.55 49.41 27.96
C SER A 3 24.29 48.98 26.69
N ARG A 4 25.27 48.09 26.91
CA ARG A 4 26.02 47.38 25.88
C ARG A 4 25.55 45.92 25.90
N LYS A 5 24.35 45.65 25.35
CA LYS A 5 23.81 44.28 25.24
C LYS A 5 23.09 44.05 23.91
N THR A 6 23.77 44.26 22.78
CA THR A 6 23.18 44.01 21.44
C THR A 6 24.07 43.23 20.46
N LEU A 7 25.15 42.55 20.89
CA LEU A 7 26.00 41.82 19.92
C LEU A 7 26.54 40.45 20.35
N SER A 8 26.34 40.02 21.60
CA SER A 8 26.98 38.80 22.11
C SER A 8 26.15 37.51 21.93
N GLN A 9 24.82 37.62 21.84
CA GLN A 9 23.95 36.43 21.87
C GLN A 9 23.83 35.69 20.53
N SER A 10 24.17 36.34 19.41
CA SER A 10 24.10 35.76 18.07
C SER A 10 25.22 34.73 17.78
N ARG A 11 26.40 34.83 18.43
CA ARG A 11 27.55 33.97 18.13
C ARG A 11 27.55 32.58 18.79
N ARG A 12 26.57 32.25 19.64
CA ARG A 12 26.53 30.95 20.35
C ARG A 12 25.85 29.82 19.58
N LYS A 13 25.16 30.11 18.47
CA LYS A 13 24.30 29.15 17.78
C LYS A 13 24.96 28.39 16.60
N SER A 14 26.29 28.49 16.46
CA SER A 14 27.00 28.04 15.24
C SER A 14 28.02 26.91 15.46
N ARG A 15 28.05 26.22 16.62
CA ARG A 15 29.20 25.35 16.95
C ARG A 15 28.90 23.96 17.50
N SER A 16 27.69 23.43 17.37
CA SER A 16 27.41 22.04 17.81
C SER A 16 26.57 21.19 16.86
N LEU A 17 26.38 21.61 15.60
CA LEU A 17 26.06 20.63 14.56
C LEU A 17 27.36 19.94 14.16
N ARG A 18 27.81 19.05 15.07
CA ARG A 18 28.78 17.99 14.77
C ARG A 18 28.07 17.09 13.76
N ARG A 19 28.12 17.51 12.49
CA ARG A 19 27.80 16.67 11.33
C ARG A 19 28.64 15.43 11.52
N SER A 20 27.99 14.35 11.96
CA SER A 20 28.47 13.00 11.75
C SER A 20 28.58 12.87 10.24
N THR A 21 29.76 13.21 9.71
CA THR A 21 30.15 12.80 8.37
C THR A 21 30.26 11.30 8.46
N LEU A 22 29.13 10.64 8.22
CA LEU A 22 29.06 9.22 7.91
C LEU A 22 29.93 9.04 6.67
N ASN A 23 31.21 8.75 6.91
CA ASN A 23 32.24 8.63 5.90
C ASN A 23 31.95 7.35 5.11
N TRP A 24 31.10 7.46 4.09
CA TRP A 24 30.88 6.47 3.04
C TRP A 24 32.09 6.32 2.09
N ARG A 25 33.27 6.84 2.46
CA ARG A 25 34.53 6.73 1.69
C ARG A 25 35.35 5.51 2.10
N GLY A 26 34.67 4.38 2.26
CA GLY A 26 35.27 3.13 2.68
C GLY A 26 34.52 1.90 2.20
N ALA A 27 33.73 2.02 1.12
CA ALA A 27 33.22 0.86 0.39
C ALA A 27 34.38 0.21 -0.41
N ARG A 28 35.45 -0.16 0.28
CA ARG A 28 36.40 -1.17 -0.21
C ARG A 28 35.58 -2.46 -0.23
N GLN A 29 35.27 -2.94 -1.43
CA GLN A 29 34.51 -4.17 -1.70
C GLN A 29 35.11 -5.32 -0.89
N SER A 30 34.63 -5.53 0.34
CA SER A 30 35.05 -6.67 1.13
C SER A 30 34.27 -7.86 0.55
N PRO A 31 34.96 -8.87 -0.02
CA PRO A 31 34.28 -10.02 -0.61
C PRO A 31 33.37 -10.71 0.42
N LEU A 32 33.71 -10.60 1.71
CA LEU A 32 32.93 -11.10 2.83
C LEU A 32 31.53 -10.47 2.95
N GLY A 33 31.40 -9.15 2.74
CA GLY A 33 30.10 -8.49 2.81
C GLY A 33 29.16 -8.93 1.68
N LEU A 34 29.72 -9.12 0.48
CA LEU A 34 28.99 -9.64 -0.67
C LEU A 34 28.61 -11.11 -0.46
N VAL A 35 29.52 -11.94 0.05
CA VAL A 35 29.25 -13.36 0.33
C VAL A 35 28.15 -13.52 1.38
N LEU A 36 28.18 -12.74 2.47
CA LEU A 36 27.12 -12.77 3.49
C LEU A 36 25.76 -12.32 2.93
N LEU A 37 25.74 -11.28 2.11
CA LEU A 37 24.51 -10.81 1.47
C LEU A 37 23.94 -11.88 0.52
N LEU A 38 24.78 -12.50 -0.31
CA LEU A 38 24.37 -13.60 -1.19
C LEU A 38 23.92 -14.83 -0.40
N ALA A 39 24.59 -15.16 0.70
CA ALA A 39 24.21 -16.27 1.57
C ALA A 39 22.82 -16.10 2.20
N VAL A 40 22.32 -14.87 2.34
CA VAL A 40 20.95 -14.59 2.78
C VAL A 40 19.99 -14.54 1.58
N LEU A 41 20.33 -13.77 0.54
CA LEU A 41 19.41 -13.53 -0.57
C LEU A 41 19.12 -14.78 -1.41
N VAL A 42 20.12 -15.60 -1.69
CA VAL A 42 19.95 -16.81 -2.52
C VAL A 42 18.95 -17.80 -1.91
N PRO A 43 19.09 -18.24 -0.64
CA PRO A 43 18.10 -19.12 -0.04
C PRO A 43 16.72 -18.45 0.12
N SER A 44 16.65 -17.16 0.44
CA SER A 44 15.36 -16.44 0.49
C SER A 44 14.67 -16.41 -0.87
N PHE A 45 15.41 -16.18 -1.96
CA PHE A 45 14.87 -16.16 -3.31
C PHE A 45 14.41 -17.55 -3.75
N LEU A 46 15.20 -18.60 -3.46
CA LEU A 46 14.81 -19.98 -3.72
C LEU A 46 13.53 -20.36 -2.95
N TRP A 47 13.40 -19.89 -1.70
CA TRP A 47 12.18 -20.07 -0.91
C TRP A 47 10.97 -19.35 -1.54
N LEU A 48 11.12 -18.08 -1.91
CA LEU A 48 10.06 -17.30 -2.57
C LEU A 48 9.62 -17.94 -3.88
N TRP A 49 10.56 -18.51 -4.64
CA TRP A 49 10.28 -19.21 -5.89
C TRP A 49 9.47 -20.48 -5.67
N THR A 50 9.85 -21.32 -4.71
CA THR A 50 9.10 -22.56 -4.40
C THR A 50 7.72 -22.26 -3.80
N HIS A 51 7.57 -21.12 -3.13
CA HIS A 51 6.34 -20.67 -2.49
C HIS A 51 5.56 -19.63 -3.29
N TRP A 52 5.84 -19.48 -4.59
CA TRP A 52 5.22 -18.45 -5.45
C TRP A 52 3.69 -18.51 -5.47
N ASN A 53 3.14 -19.71 -5.30
CA ASN A 53 1.69 -19.95 -5.22
C ASN A 53 0.99 -19.12 -4.13
N TYR A 54 1.66 -18.83 -3.02
CA TYR A 54 1.07 -18.01 -1.96
C TYR A 54 0.99 -16.53 -2.36
N LEU A 55 2.00 -16.04 -3.06
CA LEU A 55 2.07 -14.65 -3.53
C LEU A 55 1.11 -14.39 -4.68
N SER A 56 0.87 -15.37 -5.55
CA SER A 56 -0.05 -15.23 -6.68
C SER A 56 -1.52 -15.08 -6.28
N ASN A 57 -1.90 -15.42 -5.04
CA ASN A 57 -3.27 -15.29 -4.54
C ASN A 57 -3.59 -13.91 -3.93
N PHE A 58 -2.57 -13.08 -3.69
CA PHE A 58 -2.73 -11.76 -3.07
C PHE A 58 -3.28 -10.66 -4.00
N PRO A 59 -2.95 -10.60 -5.31
CA PRO A 59 -3.35 -9.50 -6.17
C PRO A 59 -4.87 -9.31 -6.28
N GLY A 60 -5.64 -10.40 -6.17
CA GLY A 60 -7.10 -10.34 -6.21
C GLY A 60 -7.74 -9.66 -5.01
N ILE A 61 -7.00 -9.36 -3.93
CA ILE A 61 -7.56 -8.76 -2.71
C ILE A 61 -8.19 -7.40 -2.99
N ILE A 62 -7.55 -6.55 -3.80
CA ILE A 62 -8.04 -5.19 -4.06
C ILE A 62 -9.35 -5.22 -4.85
N SER A 63 -9.38 -5.97 -5.96
CA SER A 63 -10.57 -6.10 -6.78
C SER A 63 -11.71 -6.79 -6.03
N ASN A 64 -11.43 -7.88 -5.30
CA ASN A 64 -12.42 -8.62 -4.51
C ASN A 64 -13.01 -7.77 -3.37
N TYR A 65 -12.15 -7.04 -2.65
CA TYR A 65 -12.58 -6.14 -1.58
C TYR A 65 -13.51 -5.06 -2.15
N TYR A 66 -13.05 -4.34 -3.18
CA TYR A 66 -13.79 -3.22 -3.74
C TYR A 66 -15.15 -3.68 -4.30
N ALA A 67 -15.17 -4.75 -5.12
CA ALA A 67 -16.39 -5.26 -5.72
C ALA A 67 -17.43 -5.67 -4.66
N ARG A 68 -17.01 -6.45 -3.64
CA ARG A 68 -17.93 -6.95 -2.61
C ARG A 68 -18.44 -5.83 -1.71
N HIS A 69 -17.56 -4.94 -1.27
CA HIS A 69 -17.97 -3.83 -0.40
C HIS A 69 -18.85 -2.85 -1.16
N PHE A 70 -18.52 -2.49 -2.41
CA PHE A 70 -19.35 -1.59 -3.19
C PHE A 70 -20.76 -2.17 -3.41
N CYS A 71 -20.84 -3.43 -3.83
CA CYS A 71 -22.11 -4.15 -3.97
C CYS A 71 -22.92 -4.11 -2.66
N SER A 72 -22.29 -4.42 -1.52
CA SER A 72 -22.98 -4.40 -0.23
C SER A 72 -23.46 -3.00 0.14
N CYS A 73 -22.70 -1.97 -0.20
CA CYS A 73 -23.07 -0.59 0.08
C CYS A 73 -24.30 -0.13 -0.70
N VAL A 74 -24.35 -0.44 -1.98
CA VAL A 74 -25.50 -0.09 -2.83
C VAL A 74 -26.72 -0.95 -2.48
N TYR A 75 -26.59 -2.27 -2.44
CA TYR A 75 -27.77 -3.15 -2.37
C TYR A 75 -28.21 -3.52 -0.95
N VAL A 76 -27.27 -3.66 -0.01
CA VAL A 76 -27.61 -4.03 1.38
C VAL A 76 -27.83 -2.77 2.21
N MET A 77 -26.95 -1.77 2.08
CA MET A 77 -27.02 -0.53 2.87
C MET A 77 -27.83 0.58 2.19
N GLN A 78 -28.24 0.39 0.92
CA GLN A 78 -29.07 1.33 0.15
C GLN A 78 -28.49 2.76 0.11
N GLN A 79 -27.17 2.87 -0.01
CA GLN A 79 -26.47 4.15 -0.13
C GLN A 79 -26.30 4.55 -1.61
N SER A 80 -25.99 5.82 -1.86
CA SER A 80 -25.68 6.30 -3.20
C SER A 80 -24.35 5.74 -3.70
N GLU A 81 -24.20 5.60 -5.01
CA GLU A 81 -22.96 5.11 -5.62
C GLU A 81 -21.75 5.98 -5.27
N GLU A 82 -21.93 7.31 -5.23
CA GLU A 82 -20.88 8.26 -4.86
C GLU A 82 -20.36 8.00 -3.44
N PHE A 83 -21.27 7.83 -2.47
CA PHE A 83 -20.90 7.46 -1.10
C PHE A 83 -20.18 6.11 -1.06
N CYS A 84 -20.65 5.14 -1.85
CA CYS A 84 -20.06 3.82 -1.90
C CYS A 84 -18.66 3.82 -2.52
N HIS A 85 -18.39 4.69 -3.49
CA HIS A 85 -17.04 4.86 -4.02
C HIS A 85 -16.09 5.37 -2.94
N ASP A 86 -16.48 6.41 -2.21
CA ASP A 86 -15.66 6.98 -1.13
C ASP A 86 -15.47 5.99 0.03
N TRP A 87 -16.52 5.24 0.39
CA TRP A 87 -16.46 4.24 1.45
C TRP A 87 -15.53 3.06 1.14
N THR A 88 -15.41 2.70 -0.13
CA THR A 88 -14.64 1.53 -0.58
C THR A 88 -13.23 1.86 -1.06
N GLN A 89 -12.90 3.14 -1.16
CA GLN A 89 -11.57 3.58 -1.57
C GLN A 89 -10.49 3.08 -0.60
N GLN A 90 -9.46 2.47 -1.19
CA GLN A 90 -8.24 2.09 -0.51
C GLN A 90 -7.07 2.92 -1.05
N TRP A 91 -5.93 2.86 -0.36
CA TRP A 91 -4.69 3.53 -0.78
C TRP A 91 -4.17 3.10 -2.17
N ILE A 92 -4.59 1.92 -2.66
CA ILE A 92 -4.28 1.42 -4.00
C ILE A 92 -5.47 1.72 -4.92
N PRO A 93 -5.26 2.44 -6.04
CA PRO A 93 -6.34 2.72 -6.98
C PRO A 93 -6.76 1.48 -7.76
N ILE A 94 -8.05 1.41 -8.09
CA ILE A 94 -8.60 0.44 -9.05
C ILE A 94 -8.40 0.96 -10.48
N GLN A 95 -8.25 0.05 -11.44
CA GLN A 95 -8.06 0.40 -12.86
C GLN A 95 -9.39 0.60 -13.60
N SER A 96 -10.41 -0.19 -13.28
CA SER A 96 -11.73 -0.04 -13.88
C SER A 96 -12.83 -0.45 -12.94
N PHE A 97 -13.99 0.14 -13.15
CA PHE A 97 -15.19 -0.10 -12.38
C PHE A 97 -16.39 -0.11 -13.33
N GLU A 98 -17.27 -1.08 -13.16
CA GLU A 98 -18.52 -1.20 -13.91
C GLU A 98 -19.62 -1.70 -12.96
N HIS A 99 -20.71 -0.95 -12.88
CA HIS A 99 -21.90 -1.31 -12.12
C HIS A 99 -23.02 -1.61 -13.11
N GLN A 100 -23.62 -2.79 -13.01
CA GLN A 100 -24.71 -3.27 -13.87
C GLN A 100 -25.98 -3.48 -13.02
N PRO A 101 -26.78 -2.41 -12.79
CA PRO A 101 -27.95 -2.47 -11.93
C PRO A 101 -28.97 -3.52 -12.36
N GLU A 102 -29.15 -3.71 -13.66
CA GLU A 102 -30.06 -4.72 -14.24
C GLU A 102 -29.73 -6.16 -13.85
N ARG A 103 -28.47 -6.46 -13.51
CA ARG A 103 -28.01 -7.79 -13.07
C ARG A 103 -27.68 -7.86 -11.59
N HIS A 104 -27.79 -6.74 -10.88
CA HIS A 104 -27.28 -6.57 -9.53
C HIS A 104 -25.79 -6.97 -9.39
N GLU A 105 -25.00 -6.61 -10.40
CA GLU A 105 -23.62 -7.04 -10.58
C GLU A 105 -22.67 -5.84 -10.53
N VAL A 106 -21.53 -6.02 -9.86
CA VAL A 106 -20.44 -5.04 -9.77
C VAL A 106 -19.16 -5.73 -10.23
N VAL A 107 -18.51 -5.16 -11.25
CA VAL A 107 -17.28 -5.66 -11.85
C VAL A 107 -16.16 -4.65 -11.62
N VAL A 108 -15.05 -5.12 -11.07
CA VAL A 108 -13.90 -4.26 -10.73
C VAL A 108 -12.62 -4.90 -11.24
N VAL A 109 -11.74 -4.07 -11.81
CA VAL A 109 -10.36 -4.46 -12.08
C VAL A 109 -9.44 -3.70 -11.13
N GLY A 110 -8.68 -4.46 -10.34
CA GLY A 110 -7.72 -4.00 -9.34
C GLY A 110 -6.42 -4.79 -9.48
N LEU A 111 -5.26 -4.15 -9.53
CA LEU A 111 -3.95 -4.82 -9.72
C LEU A 111 -3.94 -5.86 -10.89
N TRP A 112 -4.57 -5.51 -12.02
CA TRP A 112 -4.72 -6.41 -13.20
C TRP A 112 -5.52 -7.69 -12.93
N GLN A 113 -6.24 -7.78 -11.81
CA GLN A 113 -7.16 -8.86 -11.50
C GLN A 113 -8.59 -8.36 -11.61
N LYS A 114 -9.43 -9.15 -12.27
CA LYS A 114 -10.87 -8.89 -12.39
C LYS A 114 -11.58 -9.60 -11.24
N ALA A 115 -12.49 -8.89 -10.57
CA ALA A 115 -13.40 -9.46 -9.59
C ALA A 115 -14.83 -9.04 -9.93
N THR A 116 -15.77 -9.94 -9.66
CA THR A 116 -17.19 -9.72 -9.86
C THR A 116 -17.91 -10.03 -8.55
N ALA A 117 -18.76 -9.11 -8.10
CA ALA A 117 -19.67 -9.32 -6.99
C ALA A 117 -21.12 -9.22 -7.46
N ASN A 118 -21.98 -10.12 -6.98
CA ASN A 118 -23.42 -10.10 -7.26
C ASN A 118 -24.21 -10.08 -5.97
N TRP A 119 -25.29 -9.31 -5.95
CA TRP A 119 -26.27 -9.35 -4.87
C TRP A 119 -27.24 -10.51 -5.08
N LEU A 120 -27.34 -11.40 -4.10
CA LEU A 120 -28.13 -12.63 -4.20
C LEU A 120 -29.48 -12.55 -3.48
N GLY A 121 -29.73 -11.47 -2.75
CA GLY A 121 -30.93 -11.30 -1.94
C GLY A 121 -30.62 -10.77 -0.53
N PRO A 122 -31.65 -10.43 0.26
CA PRO A 122 -31.49 -9.82 1.57
C PRO A 122 -30.87 -10.77 2.61
N GLU A 123 -31.14 -12.08 2.56
CA GLU A 123 -30.55 -13.05 3.50
C GLU A 123 -29.06 -13.31 3.28
N THR A 124 -28.60 -13.26 2.02
CA THR A 124 -27.19 -13.58 1.68
C THR A 124 -26.36 -12.32 1.45
N GLY A 125 -26.97 -11.24 0.98
CA GLY A 125 -26.30 -10.01 0.57
C GLY A 125 -25.46 -10.22 -0.69
N CYS A 126 -24.27 -9.60 -0.72
CA CYS A 126 -23.35 -9.65 -1.85
C CYS A 126 -22.30 -10.75 -1.72
N ARG A 127 -22.13 -11.52 -2.81
CA ARG A 127 -21.13 -12.59 -2.93
C ARG A 127 -20.19 -12.35 -4.11
N LEU A 128 -18.93 -12.75 -3.95
CA LEU A 128 -17.98 -12.85 -5.06
C LEU A 128 -18.29 -14.06 -5.95
N GLN A 129 -18.01 -13.94 -7.24
CA GLN A 129 -18.05 -15.02 -8.22
C GLN A 129 -16.68 -15.61 -8.50
#